data_AF-W1YLX2-F1
#
_entry.id   AF-W1YLX2-F1
#
_cell.length_a   1.000
_cell.length_b   1.000
_cell.length_c   1.000
_cell.angle_alpha   90.00
_cell.angle_beta   90.00
_cell.angle_gamma   90.00
#
_symmetry.space_group_name_H-M   'P 1'
#
loop_
_entity.id
_entity.type
_entity.pdbx_description
1 polymer ?
#
loop_
_entity_poly.entity_id
_entity_poly.type
_entity_poly.pdbx_seq_one_letter_code
_entity_poly.pdbx_strand_id
1 'polypeptide(L)'
;RPASDEEPFAALAFKIMTDPFVGRLTFFRVYSGVLNSGSYVLNTSKGKRERIGRILQMHANTRKEIETVYSGDIAAAVGLKDTTTGDSLTDEKA
;
A
#
# COMPACT_ATOMS: atom_id res chain seq x y z
N ARG A 1 14.87 9.79 2.24
CA ARG A 1 13.72 10.72 2.21
C ARG A 1 13.32 10.98 3.65
N PRO A 2 13.02 12.23 4.04
CA PRO A 2 12.42 12.49 5.34
C PRO A 2 11.08 11.75 5.45
N ALA A 3 10.79 11.22 6.64
CA ALA A 3 9.50 10.58 6.92
C ALA A 3 8.48 11.66 7.26
N SER A 4 7.96 12.32 6.22
CA SER A 4 6.96 13.38 6.33
C SER A 4 5.77 13.08 5.43
N ASP A 5 4.58 13.45 5.88
CA ASP A 5 3.32 13.29 5.16
C ASP A 5 3.19 14.27 3.97
N GLU A 6 4.00 15.33 3.95
CA GLU A 6 4.04 16.33 2.87
C GLU A 6 4.92 15.90 1.68
N GLU A 7 5.71 14.84 1.86
CA GLU A 7 6.60 14.32 0.82
C GLU A 7 5.84 13.43 -0.18
N PRO A 8 6.39 13.19 -1.39
CA PRO A 8 5.81 12.25 -2.33
C PRO A 8 5.65 10.85 -1.73
N PHE A 9 4.54 10.19 -2.07
CA PHE A 9 4.25 8.86 -1.56
C PHE A 9 5.35 7.87 -1.96
N ALA A 10 5.89 7.17 -0.97
CA ALA A 10 6.80 6.05 -1.16
C ALA A 10 6.52 4.96 -0.13
N ALA A 11 6.25 3.76 -0.61
CA ALA A 11 6.02 2.58 0.21
C ALA A 11 6.74 1.35 -0.36
N LEU A 12 6.98 0.36 0.52
CA LEU A 12 7.55 -0.92 0.15
C LEU A 12 6.58 -2.04 0.50
N ALA A 13 6.24 -2.87 -0.50
CA ALA A 13 5.52 -4.11 -0.27
C ALA A 13 6.47 -5.15 0.35
N PHE A 14 6.16 -5.68 1.52
CA PHE A 14 7.05 -6.62 2.22
C PHE A 14 6.45 -8.02 2.42
N LYS A 15 5.14 -8.19 2.24
CA LYS A 15 4.50 -9.50 2.35
C LYS A 15 3.24 -9.57 1.50
N ILE A 16 3.04 -10.71 0.84
CA ILE A 16 1.79 -11.04 0.16
C ILE A 16 1.16 -12.22 0.85
N MET A 17 -0.13 -12.14 1.07
CA MET A 17 -0.93 -13.20 1.65
C MET A 17 -2.25 -13.30 0.89
N THR A 18 -2.73 -14.51 0.67
CA THR A 18 -4.08 -14.72 0.15
C THR A 18 -5.01 -14.95 1.34
N ASP A 19 -5.99 -14.05 1.51
CA ASP A 19 -7.06 -14.19 2.48
C ASP A 19 -8.31 -14.79 1.82
N PRO A 20 -8.99 -15.76 2.45
CA PRO A 20 -10.14 -16.42 1.85
C PRO A 20 -11.37 -15.51 1.63
N PHE A 21 -11.46 -14.37 2.32
CA PHE A 21 -12.62 -13.46 2.23
C PHE A 21 -12.36 -12.26 1.32
N VAL A 22 -11.17 -11.68 1.41
CA VAL A 22 -10.84 -10.43 0.68
C VAL A 22 -9.90 -10.66 -0.50
N GLY A 23 -9.39 -11.87 -0.68
CA GLY A 23 -8.47 -12.24 -1.75
C GLY A 23 -7.02 -11.85 -1.43
N ARG A 24 -6.28 -11.41 -2.45
CA ARG A 24 -4.85 -11.09 -2.32
C ARG A 24 -4.65 -9.81 -1.52
N LEU A 25 -3.97 -9.94 -0.38
CA LEU A 25 -3.51 -8.87 0.50
C LEU A 25 -2.02 -8.63 0.27
N THR A 26 -1.67 -7.38 0.03
CA THR A 26 -0.28 -6.93 -0.03
C THR A 26 -0.02 -6.02 1.15
N PHE A 27 0.81 -6.47 2.09
CA PHE A 27 1.26 -5.67 3.20
C PHE A 27 2.39 -4.75 2.74
N PHE A 28 2.26 -3.48 3.09
CA PHE A 28 3.23 -2.46 2.75
C PHE A 28 3.50 -1.56 3.95
N ARG A 29 4.69 -0.96 3.93
CA ARG A 29 5.09 0.09 4.86
C ARG A 29 5.24 1.39 4.11
N VAL A 30 4.63 2.45 4.61
CA VAL A 30 4.78 3.81 4.07
C VAL A 30 6.03 4.46 4.70
N TYR A 31 6.92 4.96 3.86
CA TYR A 31 8.13 5.66 4.28
C TYR A 31 7.99 7.17 4.20
N SER A 32 7.25 7.66 3.22
CA SER A 32 6.95 9.08 3.03
C SER A 32 5.61 9.27 2.33
N GLY A 33 4.99 10.41 2.55
CA GLY A 33 3.71 10.78 1.95
C GLY A 33 2.52 10.02 2.50
N VAL A 34 1.41 10.14 1.80
CA VAL A 34 0.11 9.64 2.25
C VAL A 34 -0.54 8.80 1.16
N LEU A 35 -1.15 7.68 1.53
CA LEU A 35 -1.88 6.82 0.62
C LEU A 35 -3.36 6.78 0.93
N ASN A 36 -4.18 7.12 -0.07
CA ASN A 36 -5.63 7.03 0.04
C ASN A 36 -6.19 5.77 -0.63
N SER A 37 -7.23 5.19 -0.05
CA SER A 37 -8.01 4.13 -0.66
C SER A 37 -8.68 4.61 -1.96
N GLY A 38 -8.86 3.71 -2.92
CA GLY A 38 -9.42 4.04 -4.24
C GLY A 38 -8.46 4.74 -5.21
N SER A 39 -7.25 5.09 -4.77
CA SER A 39 -6.25 5.79 -5.59
C SER A 39 -5.44 4.86 -6.50
N TYR A 40 -4.67 5.46 -7.41
CA TYR A 40 -3.72 4.76 -8.27
C TYR A 40 -2.30 5.08 -7.83
N VAL A 41 -1.45 4.07 -7.83
CA VAL A 41 -0.02 4.17 -7.50
C VAL A 41 0.81 3.55 -8.63
N LEU A 42 2.07 3.97 -8.73
CA LEU A 42 3.05 3.37 -9.62
C LEU A 42 3.87 2.33 -8.86
N ASN A 43 3.85 1.09 -9.35
CA ASN A 43 4.87 0.12 -8.98
C ASN A 43 6.12 0.39 -9.80
N THR A 44 7.11 1.06 -9.19
CA THR A 44 8.34 1.48 -9.86
C THR A 44 9.25 0.30 -10.19
N SER A 45 9.20 -0.77 -9.41
CA SER A 45 9.95 -2.01 -9.67
C SER A 45 9.50 -2.71 -10.96
N LYS A 46 8.24 -2.52 -11.37
CA LYS A 46 7.66 -3.17 -12.57
C LYS A 46 7.23 -2.19 -13.66
N GLY A 47 7.29 -0.88 -13.41
CA GLY A 47 6.84 0.15 -14.33
C GLY A 47 5.34 0.09 -14.63
N LYS A 48 4.53 -0.44 -13.70
CA LYS A 48 3.09 -0.67 -13.90
C LYS A 48 2.26 0.15 -12.93
N ARG A 49 1.13 0.67 -13.41
CA ARG A 49 0.14 1.33 -12.57
C ARG A 49 -0.74 0.29 -11.89
N GLU A 50 -0.98 0.51 -10.61
CA GLU A 50 -1.75 -0.38 -9.76
C GLU A 50 -2.84 0.43 -9.06
N ARG A 51 -4.02 -0.19 -8.93
CA ARG A 51 -5.15 0.44 -8.24
C ARG A 51 -5.25 -0.09 -6.82
N ILE A 52 -5.23 0.82 -5.86
CA ILE A 52 -5.51 0.49 -4.45
C ILE A 52 -7.03 0.45 -4.32
N GLY A 53 -7.61 -0.75 -4.18
CA GLY A 53 -9.05 -0.89 -4.01
C GLY A 53 -9.49 -0.46 -2.63
N ARG A 54 -9.05 -1.21 -1.62
CA ARG A 54 -9.33 -0.97 -0.20
C ARG A 54 -8.05 -1.09 0.59
N ILE A 55 -8.01 -0.43 1.74
CA ILE A 55 -6.89 -0.53 2.68
C ILE A 55 -7.42 -1.09 4.00
N LEU A 56 -6.73 -2.10 4.52
CA LEU A 56 -7.08 -2.78 5.75
C LEU A 56 -5.94 -2.65 6.75
N GLN A 57 -6.27 -2.24 7.96
CA GLN A 57 -5.40 -2.36 9.13
C GLN A 57 -5.75 -3.65 9.87
N MET A 58 -4.76 -4.51 10.03
CA MET A 58 -4.94 -5.83 10.65
C MET A 58 -4.63 -5.73 12.14
N HIS A 59 -5.63 -5.96 12.99
CA HIS A 59 -5.47 -6.14 14.42
C HIS A 59 -5.45 -7.62 14.78
N ALA A 60 -5.20 -7.95 16.06
CA ALA A 60 -5.06 -9.33 16.52
C ALA A 60 -6.26 -10.22 16.16
N ASN A 61 -7.49 -9.69 16.25
CA ASN A 61 -8.73 -10.42 16.03
C ASN A 61 -9.70 -9.72 15.06
N THR A 62 -9.42 -8.48 14.67
CA THR A 62 -10.30 -7.68 13.81
C THR A 62 -9.53 -7.07 12.65
N ARG A 63 -10.28 -6.75 11.60
CA ARG A 63 -9.78 -6.08 10.40
C ARG A 63 -10.53 -4.78 10.31
N LYS A 64 -9.80 -3.66 10.27
CA LYS A 64 -10.39 -2.33 10.19
C LYS A 64 -10.11 -1.76 8.81
N GLU A 65 -11.16 -1.41 8.08
CA GLU A 65 -11.02 -0.65 6.84
C GLU A 65 -10.69 0.80 7.17
N ILE A 66 -9.67 1.34 6.50
CA ILE A 66 -9.19 2.70 6.69
C ILE A 66 -9.12 3.41 5.33
N GLU A 67 -9.42 4.70 5.31
CA GLU A 67 -9.42 5.49 4.09
C GLU A 67 -8.02 5.97 3.70
N THR A 68 -7.16 6.21 4.69
CA THR A 68 -5.86 6.87 4.53
C THR A 68 -4.79 6.24 5.40
N VAL A 69 -3.57 6.13 4.87
CA VAL A 69 -2.37 5.64 5.57
C VAL A 69 -1.28 6.71 5.49
N TYR A 70 -0.67 7.01 6.63
CA TYR A 70 0.32 8.09 6.76
C TYR A 70 1.75 7.55 6.79
N SER A 71 2.73 8.44 6.77
CA SER A 71 4.14 8.09 6.84
C SER A 71 4.47 7.33 8.13
N GLY A 72 5.13 6.20 8.00
CA GLY A 72 5.50 5.34 9.13
C GLY A 72 4.52 4.20 9.41
N ASP A 73 3.30 4.28 8.88
CA ASP A 73 2.29 3.23 9.09
C ASP A 73 2.55 1.97 8.27
N ILE A 74 1.98 0.87 8.76
CA ILE A 74 1.91 -0.43 8.08
C ILE A 74 0.43 -0.79 7.88
N ALA A 75 0.08 -1.09 6.64
CA ALA A 75 -1.27 -1.49 6.26
C ALA A 75 -1.24 -2.57 5.17
N ALA A 76 -2.41 -3.14 4.86
CA ALA A 76 -2.59 -4.11 3.79
C ALA A 76 -3.49 -3.52 2.70
N ALA A 77 -3.02 -3.53 1.45
CA ALA A 77 -3.78 -3.14 0.28
C ALA A 77 -4.49 -4.35 -0.32
N VAL A 78 -5.75 -4.15 -0.74
CA VAL A 78 -6.55 -5.10 -1.51
C VAL A 78 -6.66 -4.62 -2.95
N GLY A 79 -6.44 -5.51 -3.91
CA GLY A 79 -6.66 -5.24 -5.34
C GLY A 79 -5.40 -5.01 -6.18
N LEU A 80 -4.21 -5.10 -5.59
CA LEU A 80 -2.93 -5.09 -6.31
C LEU A 80 -2.76 -6.41 -7.08
N LYS A 81 -2.53 -6.32 -8.40
CA LYS A 81 -2.48 -7.50 -9.28
C LYS A 81 -1.06 -7.98 -9.54
N ASP A 82 -0.16 -7.05 -9.80
CA ASP A 82 1.19 -7.33 -10.27
C ASP A 82 2.26 -7.09 -9.18
N THR A 83 1.92 -6.47 -8.06
CA THR A 83 2.87 -6.12 -6.99
C THR A 83 3.36 -7.35 -6.21
N THR A 84 4.68 -7.53 -6.10
CA THR A 84 5.39 -8.58 -5.34
C THR A 84 6.08 -8.08 -4.07
N THR A 85 6.49 -8.98 -3.19
CA THR A 85 7.37 -8.64 -2.05
C THR A 85 8.68 -8.05 -2.56
N GLY A 86 9.08 -6.92 -1.98
CA GLY A 86 10.24 -6.13 -2.39
C GLY A 86 9.92 -5.01 -3.39
N ASP A 87 8.69 -4.96 -3.94
CA ASP A 87 8.32 -3.93 -4.89
C ASP A 87 8.10 -2.58 -4.19
N SER A 88 8.53 -1.51 -4.86
CA SER A 88 8.32 -0.13 -4.42
C SER A 88 7.07 0.48 -5.07
N LEU A 89 6.22 1.09 -4.25
CA LEU A 89 5.00 1.79 -4.66
C LEU A 89 5.21 3.29 -4.45
N THR A 90 4.96 4.10 -5.47
CA THR A 90 5.09 5.56 -5.38
C THR A 90 3.89 6.26 -6.01
N ASP A 91 3.79 7.57 -5.82
CA ASP A 91 2.88 8.38 -6.63
C ASP A 91 3.19 8.24 -8.13
N GLU A 92 2.15 8.34 -8.96
CA GLU A 92 2.26 8.32 -10.42
C GLU A 92 3.04 9.52 -10.98
N LYS A 93 3.09 10.63 -10.23
CA LYS A 93 3.66 11.91 -10.65
C LYS A 93 5.00 12.26 -10.01
N ALA A 94 5.58 11.35 -9.22
CA ALA A 94 6.82 11.59 -8.48
C ALA A 94 8.08 11.46 -9.36
#